data_AF-A0A8J7G6D6-F1
#
_entry.id   AF-A0A8J7G6D6-F1
#
_cell.length_a   1.000
_cell.length_b   1.000
_cell.length_c   1.000
_cell.angle_alpha   90.00
_cell.angle_beta   90.00
_cell.angle_gamma   90.00
#
_symmetry.space_group_name_H-M   'P 1'
#
loop_
_entity.id
_entity.type
_entity.pdbx_description
1 polymer ?
#
loop_
_entity_poly.entity_id
_entity_poly.type
_entity_poly.pdbx_seq_one_letter_code
_entity_poly.pdbx_strand_id
1 'polypeptide(L)'
;MITTIIILFLLQFLTLAALVILYLRLQKNERLYEEQSELVEQFELSMQVYLDEIKKENEQLLERLTERSSKEMAERVTSESQRVQTPLIEEEFVATPPTYASHLQARLIQEQRKKLVAIENPEESARVVKPQLNRAEQQERLDQSMQTQAERIEEESYEAQVKRLYDEGESIEALAKRFNCGTTEIELLLKFHR
;
A
#
# COMPACT_ATOMS: atom_id res chain seq x y z
N MET A 1 -14.46 -0.17 63.36
CA MET A 1 -13.70 -1.44 63.45
C MET A 1 -14.32 -2.53 62.59
N ILE A 2 -15.57 -2.93 62.82
CA ILE A 2 -16.24 -3.96 61.99
C ILE A 2 -16.53 -3.44 60.57
N THR A 3 -17.04 -2.22 60.44
CA THR A 3 -17.34 -1.59 59.13
C THR A 3 -16.12 -1.46 58.23
N THR A 4 -14.95 -1.10 58.80
CA THR A 4 -13.69 -1.00 58.06
C THR A 4 -13.21 -2.36 57.55
N ILE A 5 -13.43 -3.44 58.31
CA ILE A 5 -13.08 -4.81 57.89
C ILE A 5 -13.98 -5.26 56.73
N ILE A 6 -15.28 -4.95 56.79
CA ILE A 6 -16.23 -5.26 55.71
C ILE A 6 -15.87 -4.55 54.41
N ILE A 7 -15.48 -3.27 54.50
CA ILE A 7 -15.05 -2.49 53.34
C ILE A 7 -13.78 -3.07 52.72
N LEU A 8 -12.79 -3.47 53.53
CA LEU A 8 -11.58 -4.15 53.03
C LEU A 8 -11.91 -5.47 52.33
N PHE A 9 -12.82 -6.26 52.92
CA PHE A 9 -13.23 -7.54 52.34
C PHE A 9 -13.97 -7.36 51.00
N LEU A 10 -14.86 -6.36 50.90
CA LEU A 10 -15.53 -6.00 49.66
C LEU A 10 -14.54 -5.54 48.58
N LEU A 11 -13.57 -4.70 48.96
CA LEU A 11 -12.55 -4.22 48.03
C LEU A 11 -11.67 -5.37 47.53
N GLN A 12 -11.35 -6.34 48.40
CA GLN A 12 -10.61 -7.54 48.02
C GLN A 12 -11.37 -8.43 47.03
N PHE A 13 -12.70 -8.51 47.17
CA PHE A 13 -13.53 -9.23 46.18
C PHE A 13 -13.53 -8.51 44.83
N LEU A 14 -13.57 -7.17 44.84
CA LEU A 14 -13.49 -6.35 43.62
C LEU A 14 -12.16 -6.54 42.88
N THR A 15 -11.03 -6.57 43.61
CA THR A 15 -9.71 -6.80 43.01
C THR A 15 -9.60 -8.21 42.43
N LEU A 16 -10.16 -9.22 43.09
CA LEU A 16 -10.21 -10.59 42.57
C LEU A 16 -11.07 -10.67 41.30
N ALA A 17 -12.23 -10.01 41.28
CA ALA A 17 -13.07 -9.94 40.08
C ALA A 17 -12.34 -9.26 38.91
N ALA A 18 -11.64 -8.15 39.17
CA ALA A 18 -10.83 -7.45 38.17
C ALA A 18 -9.68 -8.32 37.64
N LEU A 19 -9.01 -9.09 38.51
CA LEU A 19 -7.96 -10.04 38.14
C LEU A 19 -8.50 -11.12 37.18
N VAL A 20 -9.66 -11.70 37.48
CA VAL A 20 -10.30 -12.71 36.63
C VAL A 20 -10.68 -12.13 35.27
N ILE A 21 -11.28 -10.94 35.23
CA ILE A 21 -11.64 -10.26 33.97
C ILE A 21 -10.39 -9.99 33.12
N LEU A 22 -9.30 -9.51 33.75
CA LEU A 22 -8.05 -9.24 33.07
C LEU A 22 -7.41 -10.53 32.52
N TYR A 23 -7.42 -11.61 33.30
CA TYR A 23 -6.92 -12.93 32.87
C TYR A 23 -7.67 -13.47 31.66
N LEU A 24 -9.01 -13.37 31.67
CA LEU A 24 -9.85 -13.76 30.54
C LEU A 24 -9.57 -12.92 29.28
N ARG A 25 -9.37 -11.60 29.46
CA ARG A 25 -9.04 -10.70 28.35
C ARG A 25 -7.65 -10.99 27.77
N LEU A 26 -6.70 -11.37 28.61
CA LEU A 26 -5.33 -11.71 28.20
C LEU A 26 -5.32 -12.98 27.34
N GLN A 27 -6.10 -13.99 27.72
CA GLN A 27 -6.21 -15.24 26.96
C GLN A 27 -6.87 -15.05 25.58
N LYS A 28 -7.77 -14.08 25.44
CA LYS A 28 -8.38 -13.74 24.15
C LYS A 28 -7.36 -13.13 23.17
N ASN A 29 -6.42 -12.32 23.68
CA ASN A 29 -5.41 -11.69 22.83
C ASN A 29 -4.47 -12.72 22.21
N GLU A 30 -4.12 -13.80 22.92
CA GLU A 30 -3.22 -14.85 22.41
C GLU A 30 -3.79 -15.56 21.17
N ARG A 31 -5.10 -15.86 21.17
CA ARG A 31 -5.79 -16.45 20.00
C ARG A 31 -5.88 -15.50 18.81
N LEU A 32 -5.98 -14.20 19.07
CA LEU A 32 -6.01 -13.18 18.02
C LEU A 32 -4.66 -13.10 17.28
N TYR A 33 -3.54 -13.38 17.96
CA TYR A 33 -2.23 -13.46 17.30
C TYR A 33 -2.10 -14.69 16.40
N GLU A 34 -2.70 -15.82 16.78
CA GLU A 34 -2.70 -17.05 15.99
C GLU A 34 -3.53 -16.88 14.71
N GLU A 35 -4.72 -16.28 14.82
CA GLU A 35 -5.57 -15.93 13.68
C GLU A 35 -4.91 -14.89 12.76
N GLN A 36 -4.23 -13.87 13.32
CA GLN A 36 -3.42 -12.95 12.53
C GLN A 36 -2.25 -13.65 11.82
N SER A 37 -1.59 -14.63 12.46
CA SER A 37 -0.47 -15.35 11.85
C SER A 37 -0.91 -16.15 10.63
N GLU A 38 -2.05 -16.84 10.71
CA GLU A 38 -2.62 -17.59 9.58
C GLU A 38 -3.02 -16.63 8.44
N LEU A 39 -3.62 -15.49 8.78
CA LEU A 39 -3.98 -14.46 7.80
C LEU A 39 -2.74 -13.88 7.09
N VAL A 40 -1.63 -13.66 7.81
CA VAL A 40 -0.37 -13.20 7.22
C VAL A 40 0.20 -14.23 6.24
N GLU A 41 0.13 -15.52 6.55
CA GLU A 41 0.58 -16.59 5.65
C GLU A 41 -0.27 -16.64 4.37
N GLN A 42 -1.60 -16.55 4.49
CA GLN A 42 -2.50 -16.48 3.34
C GLN A 42 -2.26 -15.20 2.52
N PHE A 43 -1.97 -14.08 3.18
CA PHE A 43 -1.60 -12.84 2.53
C PHE A 43 -0.30 -12.99 1.73
N GLU A 44 0.76 -13.59 2.28
CA GLU A 44 2.02 -13.81 1.57
C GLU A 44 1.83 -14.65 0.31
N LEU A 45 1.04 -15.72 0.38
CA LEU A 45 0.71 -16.56 -0.77
C LEU A 45 -0.07 -15.78 -1.86
N SER A 46 -1.08 -15.01 -1.46
CA SER A 46 -1.87 -14.18 -2.40
C SER A 46 -1.02 -13.06 -3.03
N MET A 47 -0.11 -12.47 -2.25
CA MET A 47 0.83 -11.44 -2.70
C MET A 47 1.82 -12.02 -3.71
N GLN A 48 2.31 -13.26 -3.49
CA GLN A 48 3.18 -13.93 -4.46
C GLN A 48 2.49 -14.14 -5.80
N VAL A 49 1.23 -14.60 -5.79
CA VAL A 49 0.43 -14.76 -7.01
C VAL A 49 0.27 -13.41 -7.72
N TYR A 50 -0.07 -12.35 -6.99
CA TYR A 50 -0.24 -11.02 -7.56
C TYR A 50 1.06 -10.43 -8.14
N LEU A 51 2.20 -10.63 -7.45
CA LEU A 51 3.50 -10.18 -7.95
C LEU A 51 3.93 -10.95 -9.21
N ASP A 52 3.62 -12.23 -9.29
CA ASP A 52 3.86 -13.03 -10.49
C ASP A 52 3.00 -12.54 -11.66
N GLU A 53 1.72 -12.28 -11.39
CA GLU A 53 0.78 -11.77 -12.40
C GLU A 53 1.18 -10.39 -12.93
N ILE A 54 1.57 -9.45 -12.05
CA ILE A 54 2.08 -8.15 -12.48
C ILE A 54 3.39 -8.27 -13.26
N LYS A 55 4.32 -9.13 -12.82
CA LYS A 55 5.58 -9.35 -13.55
C LYS A 55 5.28 -9.86 -14.95
N LYS A 56 4.39 -10.86 -15.06
CA LYS A 56 3.96 -11.42 -16.33
C LYS A 56 3.28 -10.38 -17.20
N GLU A 57 2.43 -9.52 -16.65
CA GLU A 57 1.80 -8.43 -17.39
C GLU A 57 2.84 -7.42 -17.89
N ASN A 58 3.84 -7.06 -17.07
CA ASN A 58 4.95 -6.20 -17.50
C ASN A 58 5.77 -6.83 -18.63
N GLU A 59 6.03 -8.13 -18.59
CA GLU A 59 6.70 -8.85 -19.68
C GLU A 59 5.88 -8.85 -20.96
N GLN A 60 4.56 -9.09 -20.87
CA GLN A 60 3.65 -9.01 -22.02
C GLN A 60 3.57 -7.60 -22.60
N LEU A 61 3.59 -6.57 -21.76
CA LEU A 61 3.66 -5.18 -22.21
C LEU A 61 4.97 -4.91 -22.94
N LEU A 62 6.11 -5.38 -22.41
CA LEU A 62 7.41 -5.24 -23.05
C LEU A 62 7.46 -5.94 -24.41
N GLU A 63 6.89 -7.15 -24.51
CA GLU A 63 6.78 -7.91 -25.75
C GLU A 63 5.92 -7.16 -26.79
N ARG A 64 4.74 -6.66 -26.40
CA ARG A 64 3.88 -5.87 -27.31
C ARG A 64 4.57 -4.59 -27.80
N LEU A 65 5.35 -3.93 -26.94
CA LEU A 65 6.09 -2.72 -27.31
C LEU A 65 7.26 -3.02 -28.25
N THR A 66 7.99 -4.12 -28.02
CA THR A 66 9.12 -4.55 -28.88
C THR A 66 8.63 -5.14 -30.22
N GLU A 67 7.53 -5.89 -30.23
CA GLU A 67 6.85 -6.34 -31.45
C GLU A 67 6.32 -5.16 -32.27
N ARG A 68 5.71 -4.16 -31.62
CA ARG A 68 5.23 -2.97 -32.31
C ARG A 68 6.38 -2.14 -32.86
N SER A 69 7.46 -1.96 -32.10
CA SER A 69 8.68 -1.29 -32.56
C SER A 69 9.33 -2.01 -33.75
N SER A 70 9.35 -3.34 -33.75
CA SER A 70 9.91 -4.13 -34.86
C SER A 70 9.00 -4.16 -36.09
N LYS A 71 7.67 -4.21 -35.93
CA LYS A 71 6.70 -4.04 -37.02
C LYS A 71 6.73 -2.64 -37.64
N GLU A 72 6.83 -1.59 -36.82
CA GLU A 72 6.97 -0.21 -37.28
C GLU A 72 8.30 0.04 -38.02
N MET A 73 9.37 -0.71 -37.69
CA MET A 73 10.64 -0.70 -38.42
C MET A 73 10.53 -1.45 -39.77
N ALA A 74 9.83 -2.59 -39.81
CA ALA A 74 9.65 -3.38 -41.04
C ALA A 74 8.73 -2.69 -42.07
N GLU A 75 7.71 -1.96 -41.61
CA GLU A 75 6.76 -1.24 -42.47
C GLU A 75 7.35 0.05 -43.09
N ARG A 76 8.36 0.64 -42.43
CA ARG A 76 9.14 1.76 -42.98
C ARG A 76 10.13 1.34 -44.07
N VAL A 77 10.60 0.09 -44.07
CA VAL A 77 11.54 -0.43 -45.09
C VAL A 77 10.84 -0.71 -46.43
N THR A 78 9.53 -0.98 -46.43
CA THR A 78 8.76 -1.28 -47.66
C THR A 78 8.24 -0.06 -48.43
N SER A 79 8.26 1.14 -47.84
CA SER A 79 7.64 2.34 -48.45
C SER A 79 8.62 3.38 -49.01
N GLU A 80 9.94 3.15 -48.94
CA GLU A 80 10.94 4.16 -49.33
C GLU A 80 11.79 3.77 -50.56
N SER A 81 11.31 2.83 -51.39
CA SER A 81 11.94 2.50 -52.67
C SER A 81 11.43 3.37 -53.83
N GLN A 82 11.57 4.70 -53.74
CA GLN A 82 11.75 5.59 -54.91
C GLN A 82 11.95 7.07 -54.54
N ARG A 83 13.17 7.45 -54.12
CA ARG A 83 13.92 8.60 -54.69
C ARG A 83 15.34 8.74 -54.08
N VAL A 84 16.32 8.25 -54.83
CA VAL A 84 17.54 8.97 -55.24
C VAL A 84 18.51 9.55 -54.17
N GLN A 85 19.64 8.82 -54.05
CA GLN A 85 21.06 9.22 -53.94
C GLN A 85 21.66 9.74 -52.62
N THR A 86 22.51 8.86 -52.09
CA THR A 86 23.72 9.10 -51.28
C THR A 86 24.71 10.04 -51.99
N PRO A 87 25.57 10.73 -51.23
CA PRO A 87 26.95 10.28 -51.25
C PRO A 87 27.53 9.98 -49.86
N LEU A 88 28.46 9.03 -49.93
CA LEU A 88 29.32 8.43 -48.91
C LEU A 88 30.05 9.47 -48.04
N ILE A 89 29.96 9.29 -46.72
CA ILE A 89 31.10 9.46 -45.82
C ILE A 89 31.14 8.20 -44.94
N GLU A 90 32.18 7.41 -45.17
CA GLU A 90 32.55 6.22 -44.43
C GLU A 90 33.76 6.60 -43.59
N GLU A 91 33.59 6.69 -42.26
CA GLU A 91 34.55 6.50 -41.15
C GLU A 91 33.69 6.70 -39.87
N GLU A 92 33.64 5.87 -38.83
CA GLU A 92 34.45 4.78 -38.35
C GLU A 92 33.56 3.97 -37.37
N PHE A 93 33.64 2.65 -37.42
CA PHE A 93 32.96 1.76 -36.48
C PHE A 93 33.65 1.83 -35.12
N VAL A 94 32.98 2.36 -34.09
CA VAL A 94 33.32 2.08 -32.69
C VAL A 94 32.06 1.60 -31.98
N ALA A 95 32.02 0.31 -31.70
CA ALA A 95 31.04 -0.32 -30.83
C ALA A 95 31.07 0.30 -29.42
N THR A 96 30.01 1.01 -29.02
CA THR A 96 29.64 1.18 -27.61
C THR A 96 28.11 1.15 -27.46
N PRO A 97 27.57 0.50 -26.40
CA PRO A 97 26.14 0.20 -26.24
C PRO A 97 25.27 1.46 -26.17
N PRO A 98 24.00 1.41 -26.63
CA PRO A 98 23.15 2.58 -26.78
C PRO A 98 22.90 3.24 -25.42
N THR A 99 23.56 4.39 -25.31
CA THR A 99 23.53 5.32 -24.22
C THR A 99 22.18 6.05 -24.23
N TYR A 100 21.16 5.45 -23.62
CA TYR A 100 19.92 6.15 -23.25
C TYR A 100 19.81 6.40 -21.73
N ALA A 101 20.70 5.82 -20.93
CA ALA A 101 20.73 6.01 -19.48
C ALA A 101 21.41 7.32 -19.03
N SER A 102 22.16 8.01 -19.90
CA SER A 102 22.99 9.16 -19.51
C SER A 102 22.23 10.49 -19.39
N HIS A 103 21.17 10.70 -20.17
CA HIS A 103 20.45 11.97 -20.14
C HIS A 103 19.61 12.17 -18.88
N LEU A 104 19.05 11.09 -18.31
CA LEU A 104 18.35 11.16 -17.02
C LEU A 104 19.32 11.31 -15.84
N GLN A 105 20.48 10.65 -15.90
CA GLN A 105 21.53 10.76 -14.87
C GLN A 105 22.18 12.16 -14.85
N ALA A 106 22.39 12.79 -16.01
CA ALA A 106 22.93 14.15 -16.09
C ALA A 106 22.02 15.20 -15.44
N ARG A 107 20.69 15.03 -15.52
CA ARG A 107 19.71 15.94 -14.92
C ARG A 107 19.72 15.87 -13.39
N LEU A 108 19.85 14.66 -12.84
CA LEU A 108 19.95 14.42 -11.39
C LEU A 108 21.25 14.98 -10.80
N ILE A 109 22.38 14.85 -11.52
CA ILE A 109 23.67 15.41 -11.10
C ILE A 109 23.62 16.95 -11.10
N GLN A 110 22.93 17.58 -12.07
CA GLN A 110 22.80 19.03 -12.15
C GLN A 110 21.94 19.60 -11.00
N GLU A 111 20.88 18.91 -10.58
CA GLU A 111 20.08 19.30 -9.42
C GLU A 111 20.85 19.20 -8.10
N GLN A 112 21.66 18.15 -7.94
CA GLN A 112 22.52 18.00 -6.76
C GLN A 112 23.61 19.08 -6.71
N ARG A 113 24.17 19.46 -7.86
CA ARG A 113 25.18 20.52 -7.93
C ARG A 113 24.61 21.91 -7.64
N LYS A 114 23.37 22.20 -8.07
CA LYS A 114 22.66 23.43 -7.69
C LYS A 114 22.41 23.53 -6.18
N LYS A 115 22.20 22.41 -5.49
CA LYS A 115 22.08 22.37 -4.02
C LYS A 115 23.43 22.58 -3.31
N LEU A 116 24.55 22.13 -3.88
CA LEU A 116 25.88 22.33 -3.28
C LEU A 116 26.47 23.73 -3.50
N VAL A 117 26.15 24.40 -4.62
CA VAL A 117 26.72 25.75 -4.93
C VAL A 117 25.95 26.89 -4.22
N ALA A 118 24.78 26.61 -3.63
CA ALA A 118 24.04 27.58 -2.83
C ALA A 118 24.59 27.77 -1.38
N ILE A 119 25.74 27.19 -1.05
CA ILE A 119 26.35 27.24 0.30
C ILE A 119 27.45 28.32 0.41
N GLU A 120 27.81 29.01 -0.68
CA GLU A 120 28.94 29.96 -0.69
C GLU A 120 28.51 31.43 -0.58
N ASN A 121 27.56 31.75 0.31
CA ASN A 121 27.35 33.14 0.74
C ASN A 121 26.97 33.20 2.24
N PRO A 122 27.75 33.85 3.13
CA PRO A 122 27.78 33.48 4.55
C PRO A 122 26.85 34.26 5.49
N GLU A 123 25.78 34.92 5.03
CA GLU A 123 25.06 35.88 5.90
C GLU A 123 23.54 35.68 6.09
N GLU A 124 22.94 34.57 5.64
CA GLU A 124 21.49 34.32 5.85
C GLU A 124 21.14 33.05 6.65
N SER A 125 22.13 32.41 7.28
CA SER A 125 21.96 31.16 8.05
C SER A 125 21.51 31.37 9.52
N ALA A 126 20.60 32.31 9.78
CA ALA A 126 20.08 32.55 11.14
C ALA A 126 18.62 32.16 11.36
N ARG A 127 17.85 31.77 10.33
CA ARG A 127 16.41 31.47 10.51
C ARG A 127 15.86 30.36 9.61
N VAL A 128 16.44 29.17 9.62
CA VAL A 128 15.69 27.98 9.16
C VAL A 128 16.01 26.77 10.04
N VAL A 129 15.11 26.54 10.99
CA VAL A 129 14.65 25.25 11.53
C VAL A 129 15.69 24.14 11.69
N LYS A 130 16.06 23.88 12.95
CA LYS A 130 16.70 22.63 13.39
C LYS A 130 15.76 21.45 13.09
N PRO A 131 16.16 20.40 12.36
CA PRO A 131 15.43 19.15 12.35
C PRO A 131 15.84 18.37 13.60
N GLN A 132 15.02 18.42 14.66
CA GLN A 132 15.12 17.46 15.75
C GLN A 132 14.35 16.19 15.38
N LEU A 133 15.12 15.11 15.41
CA LEU A 133 14.78 13.72 15.17
C LEU A 133 13.78 13.20 16.22
N ASN A 134 12.52 12.98 15.83
CA ASN A 134 11.54 12.20 16.62
C ASN A 134 11.14 10.93 15.86
N ARG A 135 11.94 9.87 16.05
CA ARG A 135 11.69 8.53 15.50
C ARG A 135 10.40 7.91 16.06
N ALA A 136 10.03 8.26 17.30
CA ALA A 136 8.81 7.76 17.95
C ALA A 136 7.54 8.36 17.33
N GLU A 137 7.51 9.67 17.06
CA GLU A 137 6.38 10.32 16.40
C GLU A 137 6.21 9.86 14.94
N GLN A 138 7.31 9.53 14.25
CA GLN A 138 7.25 8.92 12.92
C GLN A 138 6.68 7.50 12.95
N GLN A 139 7.03 6.71 13.98
CA GLN A 139 6.52 5.36 14.17
C GLN A 139 5.02 5.37 14.50
N GLU A 140 4.57 6.22 15.43
CA GLU A 140 3.14 6.37 15.76
C GLU A 140 2.30 6.79 14.55
N ARG A 141 2.84 7.68 13.69
CA ARG A 141 2.17 8.08 12.45
C ARG A 141 2.09 6.95 11.42
N LEU A 142 3.10 6.07 11.37
CA LEU A 142 3.07 4.88 10.52
C LEU A 142 2.03 3.87 11.04
N ASP A 143 2.03 3.60 12.34
CA ASP A 143 1.12 2.65 12.97
C ASP A 143 -0.34 3.11 12.83
N GLN A 144 -0.62 4.41 13.04
CA GLN A 144 -1.93 5.01 12.76
C GLN A 144 -2.33 4.91 11.29
N SER A 145 -1.39 5.15 10.37
CA SER A 145 -1.66 5.03 8.93
C SER A 145 -1.97 3.60 8.51
N MET A 146 -1.25 2.62 9.06
CA MET A 146 -1.49 1.20 8.80
C MET A 146 -2.82 0.73 9.40
N GLN A 147 -3.15 1.18 10.61
CA GLN A 147 -4.43 0.86 11.26
C GLN A 147 -5.62 1.45 10.50
N THR A 148 -5.52 2.72 10.08
CA THR A 148 -6.55 3.37 9.24
C THR A 148 -6.70 2.69 7.88
N GLN A 149 -5.62 2.08 7.36
CA GLN A 149 -5.68 1.35 6.11
C GLN A 149 -6.28 -0.05 6.29
N ALA A 150 -5.96 -0.74 7.39
CA ALA A 150 -6.56 -2.03 7.74
C ALA A 150 -8.07 -1.91 7.98
N GLU A 151 -8.52 -0.90 8.74
CA GLU A 151 -9.94 -0.63 8.99
C GLU A 151 -10.71 -0.37 7.68
N ARG A 152 -10.12 0.39 6.74
CA ARG A 152 -10.74 0.62 5.42
C ARG A 152 -10.84 -0.63 4.56
N ILE A 153 -9.85 -1.51 4.61
CA ILE A 153 -9.86 -2.78 3.86
C ILE A 153 -10.91 -3.73 4.43
N GLU A 154 -11.08 -3.76 5.76
CA GLU A 154 -12.14 -4.53 6.42
C GLU A 154 -13.53 -3.99 6.09
N GLU A 155 -13.72 -2.67 6.09
CA GLU A 155 -14.98 -2.02 5.67
C GLU A 155 -15.33 -2.34 4.20
N GLU A 156 -14.36 -2.21 3.28
CA GLU A 156 -14.57 -2.56 1.86
C GLU A 156 -14.91 -4.06 1.68
N SER A 157 -14.29 -4.95 2.47
CA SER A 157 -14.60 -6.38 2.46
C SER A 157 -16.01 -6.67 2.96
N TYR A 158 -16.45 -6.01 4.04
CA TYR A 158 -17.80 -6.11 4.58
C TYR A 158 -18.84 -5.64 3.56
N GLU A 159 -18.64 -4.47 2.97
CA GLU A 159 -19.53 -3.90 1.96
C GLU A 159 -19.64 -4.81 0.72
N ALA A 160 -18.50 -5.34 0.25
CA ALA A 160 -18.46 -6.27 -0.88
C ALA A 160 -19.20 -7.59 -0.57
N GLN A 161 -19.10 -8.11 0.65
CA GLN A 161 -19.83 -9.31 1.07
C GLN A 161 -21.34 -9.07 1.16
N VAL A 162 -21.76 -7.95 1.76
CA VAL A 162 -23.18 -7.57 1.85
C VAL A 162 -23.79 -7.43 0.45
N LYS A 163 -23.08 -6.80 -0.48
CA LYS A 163 -23.53 -6.63 -1.86
C LYS A 163 -23.70 -7.95 -2.60
N ARG A 164 -22.72 -8.86 -2.51
CA ARG A 164 -22.79 -10.19 -3.16
C ARG A 164 -23.99 -11.01 -2.69
N LEU A 165 -24.22 -11.05 -1.38
CA LEU A 165 -25.32 -11.80 -0.79
C LEU A 165 -26.68 -11.19 -1.15
N TYR A 166 -26.76 -9.86 -1.21
CA TYR A 166 -27.95 -9.17 -1.67
C TYR A 166 -28.25 -9.47 -3.14
N ASP A 167 -27.23 -9.50 -4.01
CA ASP A 167 -27.35 -9.88 -5.42
C ASP A 167 -27.75 -11.36 -5.60
N GLU A 168 -27.38 -12.24 -4.65
CA GLU A 168 -27.79 -13.64 -4.57
C GLU A 168 -29.25 -13.82 -4.11
N GLY A 169 -29.92 -12.73 -3.72
CA GLY A 169 -31.34 -12.69 -3.34
C GLY A 169 -31.61 -12.88 -1.84
N GLU A 170 -30.59 -12.78 -0.98
CA GLU A 170 -30.77 -12.78 0.47
C GLU A 170 -31.60 -11.56 0.93
N SER A 171 -32.48 -11.80 1.89
CA SER A 171 -33.31 -10.72 2.46
C SER A 171 -32.48 -9.80 3.35
N ILE A 172 -32.83 -8.52 3.39
CA ILE A 172 -32.18 -7.49 4.22
C ILE A 172 -32.19 -7.90 5.71
N GLU A 173 -33.24 -8.58 6.18
CA GLU A 173 -33.33 -9.09 7.56
C GLU A 173 -32.36 -10.23 7.86
N ALA A 174 -32.10 -11.10 6.88
CA ALA A 174 -31.14 -12.20 7.02
C ALA A 174 -29.71 -11.67 7.05
N LEU A 175 -29.40 -10.68 6.20
CA LEU A 175 -28.14 -9.95 6.24
C LEU A 175 -27.93 -9.26 7.59
N ALA A 176 -28.98 -8.60 8.12
CA ALA A 176 -28.92 -7.86 9.39
C ALA A 176 -28.58 -8.78 10.56
N LYS A 177 -29.20 -9.97 10.60
CA LYS A 177 -28.89 -10.99 11.59
C LYS A 177 -27.50 -11.59 11.42
N ARG A 178 -27.05 -11.80 10.19
CA ARG A 178 -25.75 -12.41 9.89
C ARG A 178 -24.58 -11.51 10.27
N PHE A 179 -24.71 -10.21 10.03
CA PHE A 179 -23.69 -9.21 10.34
C PHE A 179 -23.91 -8.49 11.67
N ASN A 180 -24.94 -8.88 12.43
CA ASN A 180 -25.31 -8.26 13.71
C ASN A 180 -25.50 -6.73 13.63
N CYS A 181 -26.08 -6.28 12.52
CA CYS A 181 -26.37 -4.88 12.21
C CYS A 181 -27.87 -4.62 12.12
N GLY A 182 -28.30 -3.36 12.17
CA GLY A 182 -29.69 -2.99 11.99
C GLY A 182 -30.18 -3.24 10.55
N THR A 183 -31.47 -3.56 10.36
CA THR A 183 -32.06 -3.69 9.01
C THR A 183 -31.93 -2.40 8.20
N THR A 184 -32.08 -1.26 8.87
CA THR A 184 -31.87 0.07 8.29
C THR A 184 -30.42 0.36 7.96
N GLU A 185 -29.45 -0.19 8.69
CA GLU A 185 -28.03 0.02 8.41
C GLU A 185 -27.63 -0.67 7.11
N ILE A 186 -28.12 -1.89 6.88
CA ILE A 186 -27.87 -2.62 5.64
C ILE A 186 -28.57 -1.99 4.45
N GLU A 187 -29.82 -1.54 4.62
CA GLU A 187 -30.53 -0.78 3.59
C GLU A 187 -29.78 0.51 3.21
N LEU A 188 -29.24 1.20 4.22
CA LEU A 188 -28.48 2.42 4.01
C LEU A 188 -27.14 2.14 3.31
N LEU A 189 -26.46 1.07 3.69
CA LEU A 189 -25.20 0.62 3.08
C LEU A 189 -25.38 0.30 1.59
N LEU A 190 -26.42 -0.45 1.25
CA LEU A 190 -26.78 -0.75 -0.15
C LEU A 190 -27.11 0.52 -0.95
N LYS A 191 -27.69 1.54 -0.30
CA LYS A 191 -28.11 2.79 -0.95
C LYS A 191 -26.95 3.76 -1.18
N PHE A 192 -25.93 3.77 -0.32
CA PHE A 192 -24.75 4.62 -0.50
C PHE A 192 -23.81 4.13 -1.62
N HIS A 193 -23.94 2.89 -2.06
CA HIS A 193 -23.06 2.26 -3.06
C HIS A 193 -23.79 1.81 -4.33
N ARG A 194 -24.96 2.40 -4.59
CA ARG A 194 -25.70 2.25 -5.84
C ARG A 194 -25.32 3.32 -6.86
#